data_AF-A0A961PHV8-F1
#
_entry.id   AF-A0A961PHV8-F1
#
_cell.length_a   1.000
_cell.length_b   1.000
_cell.length_c   1.000
_cell.angle_alpha   90.00
_cell.angle_beta   90.00
_cell.angle_gamma   90.00
#
_symmetry.space_group_name_H-M   'P 1'
#
loop_
_entity.id
_entity.type
_entity.pdbx_description
1 polymer ?
#
loop_
_entity_poly.entity_id
_entity_poly.type
_entity_poly.pdbx_seq_one_letter_code
_entity_poly.pdbx_strand_id
1 'polypeptide(L)' 'MTNFDDNWMSEEEARRSWLAENGMYREEFEHASCGVGLVVSIDGKPSRKVVEHGIDALKAV' A
#
# COMPACT_ATOMS: atom_id res chain seq x y z
N MET A 1 20.62 -0.23 5.47
CA MET A 1 20.71 0.42 4.16
C MET A 1 19.84 -0.37 3.22
N THR A 2 18.80 0.25 2.67
CA THR A 2 17.96 -0.35 1.64
C THR A 2 18.76 -0.44 0.34
N ASN A 3 18.88 -1.63 -0.22
CA ASN A 3 19.42 -1.81 -1.58
C ASN A 3 18.32 -1.42 -2.56
N PHE A 4 18.59 -0.43 -3.40
CA PHE A 4 17.73 -0.09 -4.54
C PHE A 4 18.24 -0.87 -5.75
N ASP A 5 17.36 -1.61 -6.40
CA ASP A 5 17.65 -2.30 -7.66
C ASP A 5 17.31 -1.35 -8.81
N ASP A 6 18.32 -0.97 -9.59
CA ASP A 6 18.17 -0.05 -10.72
C ASP A 6 17.30 -0.64 -11.85
N ASN A 7 17.17 -1.96 -11.93
CA ASN A 7 16.41 -2.63 -12.98
C ASN A 7 14.92 -2.82 -12.63
N TRP A 8 14.54 -2.58 -11.37
CA TRP A 8 13.20 -2.88 -10.84
C TRP A 8 12.07 -2.32 -11.71
N MET A 9 12.19 -1.06 -12.16
CA MET A 9 11.17 -0.42 -13.01
C MET A 9 10.92 -1.21 -14.29
N SER A 10 11.99 -1.60 -14.98
CA SER A 10 11.90 -2.28 -16.28
C SER A 10 11.32 -3.69 -16.15
N GLU A 11 11.67 -4.40 -15.08
CA GLU A 11 11.15 -5.73 -14.79
C GLU A 11 9.66 -5.69 -14.43
N GLU A 12 9.25 -4.68 -13.68
CA GLU A 12 7.87 -4.49 -13.25
C GLU A 12 6.95 -4.12 -14.43
N GLU A 13 7.40 -3.28 -15.35
CA GLU A 13 6.68 -2.95 -16.59
C GLU A 13 6.48 -4.20 -17.48
N ALA A 14 7.54 -5.00 -17.65
CA ALA A 14 7.46 -6.26 -18.40
C ALA A 14 6.48 -7.25 -17.75
N ARG A 15 6.52 -7.35 -16.42
CA ARG A 15 5.61 -8.20 -15.63
C ARG A 15 4.15 -7.75 -15.77
N ARG A 16 3.88 -6.45 -15.67
CA ARG A 16 2.52 -5.87 -15.83
C ARG A 16 1.97 -6.14 -17.23
N SER A 17 2.79 -5.94 -18.26
CA SER A 17 2.43 -6.21 -19.66
C SER A 17 2.05 -7.68 -19.85
N TRP A 18 2.89 -8.60 -19.36
CA TRP A 18 2.60 -10.03 -19.43
C TRP A 18 1.32 -10.41 -18.69
N LEU A 19 1.07 -9.83 -17.51
CA LEU A 19 -0.14 -10.08 -16.72
C LEU A 19 -1.41 -9.54 -17.37
N ALA A 20 -1.32 -8.42 -18.07
CA ALA A 20 -2.43 -7.86 -18.84
C ALA A 20 -2.78 -8.74 -20.05
N GLU A 21 -1.77 -9.31 -20.70
CA GLU A 21 -1.94 -10.20 -21.86
C GLU A 21 -2.39 -11.61 -21.49
N ASN A 22 -1.89 -12.17 -20.37
CA ASN A 22 -2.00 -13.59 -20.03
C ASN A 22 -2.82 -13.87 -18.77
N GLY A 23 -3.20 -12.85 -18.01
CA GLY A 23 -3.85 -12.96 -16.71
C GLY A 23 -5.19 -12.24 -16.61
N MET A 24 -5.63 -12.01 -15.36
CA MET A 24 -6.83 -11.19 -15.06
C MET A 24 -6.49 -9.76 -14.63
N TYR A 25 -5.22 -9.37 -14.73
CA TYR A 25 -4.81 -8.01 -14.43
C TYR A 25 -5.27 -7.07 -15.55
N ARG A 26 -5.75 -5.89 -15.16
CA ARG A 26 -6.17 -4.81 -16.06
C ARG A 26 -5.75 -3.50 -15.45
N GLU A 27 -4.94 -2.74 -16.17
CA GLU A 27 -4.37 -1.48 -15.68
C GLU A 27 -5.47 -0.48 -15.31
N GLU A 28 -6.60 -0.45 -16.03
CA GLU A 28 -7.74 0.41 -15.71
C GLU A 28 -8.43 0.10 -14.38
N PHE A 29 -8.19 -1.09 -13.81
CA PHE A 29 -8.66 -1.45 -12.47
C PHE A 29 -7.58 -1.29 -11.38
N GLU A 30 -6.35 -0.94 -11.76
CA GLU A 30 -5.29 -0.56 -10.83
C GLU A 30 -5.54 0.86 -10.31
N HIS A 31 -6.21 0.94 -9.16
CA HIS A 31 -6.47 2.21 -8.50
C HIS A 31 -5.43 2.43 -7.39
N ALA A 32 -4.79 3.60 -7.38
CA ALA A 32 -3.84 4.03 -6.35
C ALA A 32 -4.54 4.45 -5.02
N SER A 33 -5.62 3.76 -4.65
CA SER A 33 -6.56 4.24 -3.62
C SER A 33 -6.51 3.47 -2.30
N CYS A 34 -5.49 2.64 -2.08
CA CYS A 34 -5.27 2.03 -0.78
C CYS A 34 -4.58 3.05 0.14
N GLY A 35 -5.33 4.02 0.65
CA GLY A 35 -4.84 4.95 1.67
C GLY A 35 -4.26 4.17 2.85
N VAL A 36 -3.02 4.48 3.22
CA VAL A 36 -2.34 3.89 4.38
C VAL A 36 -2.13 4.94 5.46
N GLY A 37 -2.33 4.56 6.72
CA GLY A 37 -2.17 5.44 7.86
C GLY A 37 -1.58 4.69 9.05
N LEU A 38 -0.91 5.44 9.94
CA LEU A 38 -0.27 4.91 11.14
C LEU A 38 -0.70 5.74 12.35
N VAL A 39 -1.20 5.07 13.38
CA VAL A 39 -1.52 5.68 14.68
C VAL A 39 -0.60 5.08 15.74
N VAL A 40 0.10 5.92 16.51
CA VAL A 40 1.05 5.50 17.54
C VAL A 40 0.84 6.25 18.85
N SER A 41 1.12 5.58 19.97
CA SER A 41 1.27 6.27 21.27
C SER A 41 2.71 6.70 21.45
N ILE A 42 2.96 8.01 21.56
CA ILE A 42 4.32 8.57 21.67
C ILE A 42 5.01 8.12 22.97
N ASP A 43 4.24 7.91 24.03
CA ASP A 43 4.74 7.42 25.32
C ASP A 43 4.96 5.90 25.36
N GLY A 44 4.68 5.19 24.26
CA GLY A 44 4.84 3.74 24.13
C GLY A 44 3.87 2.89 24.96
N LYS A 45 2.91 3.51 25.65
CA LYS A 45 1.97 2.77 26.50
C LYS A 45 0.80 2.21 25.67
N PRO A 46 0.42 0.93 25.88
CA PRO A 46 -0.77 0.37 25.26
C PRO A 46 -2.04 1.15 25.66
N SER A 47 -2.88 1.48 24.70
CA SER A 47 -4.15 2.18 24.93
C SER A 47 -5.18 1.85 23.86
N ARG A 48 -6.46 1.68 24.27
CA ARG A 48 -7.57 1.45 23.33
C ARG A 48 -7.80 2.62 22.37
N LYS A 49 -7.38 3.83 22.76
CA LYS A 49 -7.45 5.03 21.92
C LYS A 49 -6.72 4.88 20.58
N VAL A 50 -5.61 4.12 20.54
CA VAL A 50 -4.88 3.85 19.29
C VAL A 50 -5.78 3.11 18.29
N VAL A 51 -6.57 2.15 18.77
CA VAL A 51 -7.52 1.39 17.95
C VAL A 51 -8.69 2.26 17.53
N GLU A 52 -9.25 3.05 18.45
CA GLU A 52 -10.37 3.96 18.16
C GLU A 52 -10.00 4.98 17.07
N HIS A 53 -8.86 5.65 17.19
CA HIS A 53 -8.36 6.58 16.17
C HIS A 53 -8.05 5.90 14.84
N GLY A 54 -7.56 4.66 14.85
CA GLY A 54 -7.38 3.88 13.62
C GLY A 54 -8.70 3.60 12.90
N ILE A 55 -9.76 3.26 13.65
CA ILE A 55 -11.10 3.05 13.10
C ILE A 55 -11.67 4.35 12.54
N ASP A 56 -11.53 5.46 13.27
CA ASP A 56 -12.03 6.77 12.82
C ASP A 56 -11.34 7.23 11.53
N ALA A 57 -10.03 6.99 11.40
CA ALA A 57 -9.30 7.29 10.16
C ALA A 57 -9.79 6.46 8.97
N LEU A 58 -10.08 5.17 9.15
CA LEU A 58 -10.59 4.29 8.09
C LEU A 58 -12.03 4.59 7.68
N LYS A 59 -12.82 5.26 8.51
CA LYS A 59 -14.20 5.68 8.19
C LYS A 59 -14.26 6.99 7.40
N ALA A 60 -13.16 7.73 7.32
CA ALA A 60 -13.10 9.04 6.69
C ALA A 60 -12.77 8.98 5.17
N VAL A 61 -12.91 7.80 4.56
CA VAL A 61 -12.55 7.49 3.17
C VAL A 61 -13.76 6.94 2.41
#